data_AF-A0A3A4QJY3-F1
#
_entry.id   AF-A0A3A4QJY3-F1
#
_cell.length_a   1.000
_cell.length_b   1.000
_cell.length_c   1.000
_cell.angle_alpha   90.00
_cell.angle_beta   90.00
_cell.angle_gamma   90.00
#
_symmetry.space_group_name_H-M   'P 1'
#
loop_
_entity.id
_entity.type
_entity.pdbx_description
1 polymer ?
#
loop_
_entity_poly.entity_id
_entity_poly.type
_entity_poly.pdbx_seq_one_letter_code
_entity_poly.pdbx_strand_id
1 'polypeptide(L)'
;FSEPPVTVMIVGSGLGLVYAWFFVKNKTRPALLSLTVCILAGATSALIVMAVSPAATNLGADTPSFVEWIQRTTQYTYLFVIDTIKRLPLPILFSIVCPALLAFVVYRDKTISNIPNGQTRRNIALALPFILILLIAAGFSTSAYGQSFPVERARFFAHYLMTITLVFEGVLLGIWISQIKWGFFNTVYFAYLPTLIMLMMVVYPFRAALRVIQNIPDYRAREQAWDRRDAHIYKLRELGQTDLTVPQFDGVDGVKELDTYQTHWVNRCAAKYYQVNSIRAIPIHGEEDMEAYYNYYGD
;
A
#
# COMPACT_ATOMS: atom_id res chain seq x y z
N PHE A 1 6.93 6.11 6.66
CA PHE A 1 5.86 5.33 5.98
C PHE A 1 5.33 4.17 6.82
N SER A 2 5.55 4.18 8.13
CA SER A 2 4.88 3.29 9.08
C SER A 2 3.56 3.88 9.61
N GLU A 3 3.26 5.13 9.29
CA GLU A 3 2.15 5.90 9.87
C GLU A 3 0.77 5.40 9.39
N PRO A 4 0.54 5.14 8.07
CA PRO A 4 -0.75 4.62 7.61
C PRO A 4 -1.10 3.23 8.19
N PRO A 5 -0.18 2.23 8.22
CA PRO A 5 -0.49 0.95 8.85
C PRO A 5 -0.83 1.08 10.35
N VAL A 6 -0.09 1.91 11.11
CA VAL A 6 -0.33 2.08 12.55
C VAL A 6 -1.70 2.71 12.84
N THR A 7 -2.09 3.73 12.08
CA THR A 7 -3.42 4.35 12.23
C THR A 7 -4.56 3.40 11.88
N VAL A 8 -4.38 2.58 10.84
CA VAL A 8 -5.33 1.50 10.53
C VAL A 8 -5.37 0.43 11.61
N MET A 9 -4.24 0.06 12.22
CA MET A 9 -4.22 -0.88 13.34
C MET A 9 -4.98 -0.33 14.55
N ILE A 10 -4.81 0.96 14.87
CA ILE A 10 -5.55 1.61 15.97
C ILE A 10 -7.06 1.57 15.70
N VAL A 11 -7.50 2.00 14.52
CA VAL A 11 -8.94 2.00 14.18
C VAL A 11 -9.49 0.58 14.09
N GLY A 12 -8.78 -0.33 13.43
CA GLY A 12 -9.19 -1.74 13.29
C GLY A 12 -9.27 -2.47 14.63
N SER A 13 -8.31 -2.27 15.53
CA SER A 13 -8.36 -2.85 16.88
C SER A 13 -9.43 -2.20 17.75
N GLY A 14 -9.68 -0.90 17.60
CA GLY A 14 -10.81 -0.20 18.24
C GLY A 14 -12.16 -0.78 17.81
N LEU A 15 -12.37 -0.99 16.50
CA LEU A 15 -13.57 -1.66 15.98
C LEU A 15 -13.67 -3.11 16.50
N GLY A 16 -12.55 -3.82 16.55
CA GLY A 16 -12.46 -5.17 17.09
C GLY A 16 -12.86 -5.25 18.57
N LEU A 17 -12.44 -4.28 19.39
CA LEU A 17 -12.83 -4.15 20.80
C LEU A 17 -14.32 -3.92 20.95
N VAL A 18 -14.89 -2.96 20.20
CA VAL A 18 -16.33 -2.70 20.19
C VAL A 18 -17.10 -3.96 19.80
N TYR A 19 -16.66 -4.65 18.74
CA TYR A 19 -17.28 -5.89 18.30
C TYR A 19 -17.22 -6.99 19.38
N ALA A 20 -16.04 -7.24 19.94
CA ALA A 20 -15.84 -8.24 20.98
C ALA A 20 -16.64 -7.93 22.25
N TRP A 21 -16.78 -6.65 22.60
CA TRP A 21 -17.51 -6.22 23.77
C TRP A 21 -19.02 -6.43 23.67
N PHE A 22 -19.62 -6.04 22.54
CA PHE A 22 -21.07 -6.07 22.36
C PHE A 22 -21.61 -7.39 21.81
N PHE A 23 -20.87 -8.06 20.93
CA PHE A 23 -21.40 -9.19 20.15
C PHE A 23 -20.83 -10.55 20.58
N VAL A 24 -19.63 -10.60 21.16
CA VAL A 24 -19.01 -11.86 21.57
C VAL A 24 -19.39 -12.17 23.03
N LYS A 25 -20.34 -13.09 23.22
CA LYS A 25 -20.85 -13.49 24.54
C LYS A 25 -20.39 -14.88 25.00
N ASN A 26 -19.49 -15.52 24.26
CA ASN A 26 -19.02 -16.87 24.53
C ASN A 26 -17.71 -16.88 25.36
N LYS A 27 -17.19 -18.08 25.64
CA LYS A 27 -15.94 -18.28 26.40
C LYS A 27 -14.69 -17.70 25.71
N THR A 28 -14.75 -17.35 24.41
CA THR A 28 -13.60 -16.78 23.69
C THR A 28 -13.50 -15.26 23.81
N ARG A 29 -14.53 -14.59 24.37
CA ARG A 29 -14.54 -13.13 24.61
C ARG A 29 -13.28 -12.60 25.32
N PRO A 30 -12.84 -13.12 26.48
CA PRO A 30 -11.69 -12.56 27.19
C PRO A 30 -10.39 -12.68 26.38
N ALA A 31 -10.20 -13.78 25.63
CA ALA A 31 -9.04 -13.95 24.76
C ALA A 31 -9.03 -12.94 23.61
N LEU A 32 -10.19 -12.72 22.97
CA LEU A 32 -10.32 -11.74 21.88
C LEU A 32 -10.14 -10.29 22.38
N LEU A 33 -10.70 -9.95 23.54
CA LEU A 33 -10.49 -8.64 24.18
C LEU A 33 -9.02 -8.44 24.54
N SER A 34 -8.38 -9.43 25.17
CA SER A 34 -6.96 -9.35 25.51
C SER A 34 -6.09 -9.12 24.27
N LEU A 35 -6.30 -9.91 23.21
CA LEU A 35 -5.56 -9.76 21.96
C LEU A 35 -5.75 -8.36 21.34
N THR A 36 -6.99 -7.88 21.27
CA THR A 36 -7.30 -6.58 20.66
C THR A 36 -6.78 -5.40 21.50
N VAL A 37 -6.82 -5.50 22.82
CA VAL A 37 -6.16 -4.52 23.72
C VAL A 37 -4.65 -4.51 23.50
N CYS A 38 -4.00 -5.68 23.41
CA CYS A 38 -2.56 -5.76 23.16
C CYS A 38 -2.17 -5.11 21.82
N ILE A 39 -2.95 -5.35 20.76
CA ILE A 39 -2.72 -4.73 19.44
C ILE A 39 -2.88 -3.21 19.54
N LEU A 40 -3.95 -2.73 20.19
CA LEU A 40 -4.21 -1.30 20.34
C LEU A 40 -3.11 -0.61 21.15
N ALA A 41 -2.67 -1.23 22.26
CA ALA A 41 -1.61 -0.71 23.10
C ALA A 41 -0.27 -0.65 22.34
N GLY A 42 0.08 -1.69 21.57
CA GLY A 42 1.27 -1.71 20.73
C GLY A 42 1.24 -0.64 19.64
N ALA A 43 0.12 -0.51 18.92
CA ALA A 43 -0.05 0.48 17.86
C ALA A 43 -0.03 1.93 18.41
N THR A 44 -0.67 2.16 19.56
CA THR A 44 -0.64 3.47 20.24
C THR A 44 0.77 3.81 20.71
N SER A 45 1.49 2.85 21.29
CA SER A 45 2.89 3.04 21.70
C SER A 45 3.78 3.40 20.51
N ALA A 46 3.61 2.71 19.37
CA ALA A 46 4.33 3.03 18.13
C ALA A 46 4.00 4.46 17.64
N LEU A 47 2.74 4.87 17.72
CA LEU A 47 2.34 6.24 17.35
C LEU A 47 2.96 7.30 18.27
N ILE A 48 3.03 7.04 19.58
CA ILE A 48 3.69 7.93 20.54
C ILE A 48 5.18 8.06 20.21
N VAL A 49 5.87 6.93 19.95
CA VAL A 49 7.29 6.95 19.55
C VAL A 49 7.50 7.77 18.28
N MET A 50 6.63 7.62 17.27
CA MET A 50 6.69 8.42 16.05
C MET A 50 6.44 9.90 16.32
N ALA A 51 5.47 10.25 17.16
CA ALA A 51 5.12 11.62 17.51
C ALA A 51 6.24 12.35 18.27
N VAL A 52 7.01 11.63 19.10
CA VAL A 52 8.16 12.18 19.85
C VAL A 52 9.44 12.17 19.01
N SER A 53 9.44 11.54 17.85
CA SER A 53 10.64 11.46 17.00
C SER A 53 11.05 12.85 16.47
N PRO A 54 12.36 13.13 16.30
CA PRO A 54 12.84 14.39 15.74
C PRO A 54 12.32 14.68 14.32
N ALA A 55 11.82 13.67 13.60
CA ALA A 55 11.20 13.86 12.30
C ALA A 55 9.87 14.62 12.42
N ALA A 56 9.11 14.42 13.50
CA ALA A 56 7.82 15.06 13.71
C ALA A 56 7.96 16.58 13.94
N THR A 57 9.00 17.02 14.66
CA THR A 57 9.26 18.44 14.92
C THR A 57 9.71 19.20 13.67
N ASN A 58 10.24 18.50 12.67
CA ASN A 58 10.73 19.09 11.42
C ASN A 58 9.68 19.12 10.29
N LEU A 59 8.43 18.72 10.55
CA LEU A 59 7.36 18.73 9.54
C LEU A 59 6.93 20.13 9.08
N GLY A 60 7.46 21.20 9.69
CA GLY A 60 7.59 22.54 9.08
C GLY A 60 6.31 23.28 8.66
N ALA A 61 5.13 22.69 8.83
CA ALA A 61 3.86 23.24 8.39
C ALA A 61 2.95 23.52 9.58
N ASP A 62 2.23 24.64 9.52
CA ASP A 62 1.10 24.92 10.40
C ASP A 62 0.19 23.69 10.43
N THR A 63 0.01 23.08 11.60
CA THR A 63 -0.83 21.88 11.71
C THR A 63 -2.24 22.23 11.23
N PRO A 64 -2.86 21.44 10.32
CA PRO A 64 -4.19 21.74 9.84
C PRO A 64 -5.17 21.81 11.02
N SER A 65 -6.16 22.68 10.93
CA SER A 65 -7.24 22.69 11.92
C SER A 65 -7.93 21.33 11.97
N PHE A 66 -8.55 20.97 13.09
CA PHE A 66 -9.26 19.69 13.22
C PHE A 66 -10.33 19.49 12.12
N VAL A 67 -11.04 20.56 11.75
CA VAL A 67 -12.04 20.56 10.69
C VAL A 67 -11.39 20.31 9.33
N GLU A 68 -10.29 21.00 9.04
CA GLU A 68 -9.54 20.81 7.80
C GLU A 68 -8.95 19.41 7.69
N TRP A 69 -8.45 18.85 8.79
CA TRP A 69 -7.94 17.48 8.84
C TRP A 69 -9.04 16.46 8.51
N ILE A 70 -10.24 16.61 9.08
CA ILE A 70 -11.40 15.76 8.73
C ILE A 70 -11.75 15.92 7.25
N GLN A 71 -11.88 17.17 6.77
CA GLN A 71 -12.24 17.47 5.40
C GLN A 71 -11.23 16.84 4.41
N ARG A 72 -9.94 17.03 4.64
CA ARG A 72 -8.86 16.46 3.81
C ARG A 72 -8.88 14.93 3.86
N THR A 73 -9.05 14.34 5.04
CA THR A 73 -9.14 12.87 5.18
C THR A 73 -10.30 12.31 4.36
N THR A 74 -11.51 12.88 4.50
CA THR A 74 -12.68 12.47 3.72
C THR A 74 -12.48 12.68 2.22
N GLN A 75 -11.96 13.85 1.83
CA GLN A 75 -11.70 14.18 0.43
C GLN A 75 -10.68 13.21 -0.18
N TYR A 76 -9.59 12.90 0.52
CA TYR A 76 -8.55 12.02 0.02
C TYR A 76 -9.05 10.59 -0.12
N THR A 77 -9.83 10.08 0.84
CA THR A 77 -10.47 8.76 0.74
C THR A 77 -11.42 8.69 -0.44
N TYR A 78 -12.28 9.71 -0.61
CA TYR A 78 -13.22 9.79 -1.73
C TYR A 78 -12.47 9.80 -3.07
N LEU A 79 -11.48 10.68 -3.23
CA LEU A 79 -10.69 10.79 -4.44
C LEU A 79 -9.99 9.46 -4.77
N PHE A 80 -9.42 8.79 -3.78
CA PHE A 80 -8.78 7.49 -3.99
C PHE A 80 -9.76 6.42 -4.45
N VAL A 81 -10.94 6.30 -3.83
CA VAL A 81 -11.93 5.29 -4.23
C VAL A 81 -12.39 5.54 -5.66
N ILE A 82 -12.73 6.79 -6.01
CA ILE A 82 -13.17 7.15 -7.36
C ILE A 82 -12.05 6.95 -8.38
N ASP A 83 -10.83 7.38 -8.08
CA ASP A 83 -9.68 7.22 -8.96
C ASP A 83 -9.34 5.74 -9.19
N THR A 84 -9.39 4.92 -8.13
CA THR A 84 -9.16 3.47 -8.21
C THR A 84 -10.22 2.78 -9.07
N ILE A 85 -11.51 3.11 -8.89
CA ILE A 85 -12.59 2.55 -9.71
C ILE A 85 -12.44 2.93 -11.18
N LYS A 86 -12.06 4.18 -11.47
CA LYS A 86 -11.90 4.67 -12.85
C LYS A 86 -10.66 4.12 -13.53
N ARG A 87 -9.53 4.06 -12.84
CA ARG A 87 -8.24 3.66 -13.43
C ARG A 87 -8.03 2.15 -13.46
N LEU A 88 -8.60 1.42 -12.49
CA LEU A 88 -8.34 -0.01 -12.28
C LEU A 88 -9.63 -0.87 -12.31
N PRO A 89 -10.53 -0.71 -13.31
CA PRO A 89 -11.78 -1.47 -13.35
C PRO A 89 -11.54 -2.98 -13.52
N LEU A 90 -10.52 -3.37 -14.30
CA LEU A 90 -10.19 -4.78 -14.52
C LEU A 90 -9.66 -5.47 -13.25
N PRO A 91 -8.68 -4.91 -12.49
CA PRO A 91 -8.30 -5.44 -11.18
C PRO A 91 -9.46 -5.58 -10.19
N ILE A 92 -10.36 -4.59 -10.13
CA ILE A 92 -11.54 -4.63 -9.25
C ILE A 92 -12.46 -5.77 -9.65
N LEU A 93 -12.78 -5.87 -10.95
CA LEU A 93 -13.63 -6.94 -11.47
C LEU A 93 -12.99 -8.31 -11.20
N PHE A 94 -11.69 -8.46 -11.43
CA PHE A 94 -10.93 -9.68 -11.14
C PHE A 94 -11.02 -10.05 -9.65
N SER A 95 -10.82 -9.08 -8.77
CA SER A 95 -10.82 -9.29 -7.31
C SER A 95 -12.18 -9.71 -6.75
N ILE A 96 -13.28 -9.39 -7.44
CA ILE A 96 -14.63 -9.83 -7.04
C ILE A 96 -15.02 -11.13 -7.75
N VAL A 97 -14.88 -11.17 -9.08
CA VAL A 97 -15.43 -12.25 -9.92
C VAL A 97 -14.69 -13.56 -9.72
N CYS A 98 -13.36 -13.57 -9.69
CA CYS A 98 -12.59 -14.80 -9.48
C CYS A 98 -12.96 -15.52 -8.18
N PRO A 99 -12.92 -14.87 -7.00
CA PRO A 99 -13.34 -15.53 -5.75
C PRO A 99 -14.84 -15.85 -5.72
N ALA A 100 -15.69 -15.07 -6.36
CA ALA A 100 -17.11 -15.39 -6.48
C ALA A 100 -17.36 -16.67 -7.28
N LEU A 101 -16.71 -16.82 -8.43
CA LEU A 101 -16.81 -18.02 -9.27
C LEU A 101 -16.22 -19.24 -8.56
N LEU A 102 -15.06 -19.09 -7.92
CA LEU A 102 -14.44 -20.17 -7.15
C LEU A 102 -15.35 -20.63 -6.00
N ALA A 103 -15.87 -19.69 -5.21
CA ALA A 103 -16.79 -20.01 -4.13
C ALA A 103 -18.09 -20.65 -4.68
N PHE A 104 -18.63 -20.12 -5.77
CA PHE A 104 -19.81 -20.69 -6.41
C PHE A 104 -19.60 -22.17 -6.78
N VAL A 105 -18.50 -22.51 -7.47
CA VAL A 105 -18.18 -23.89 -7.88
C VAL A 105 -18.02 -24.80 -6.65
N VAL A 106 -17.31 -24.35 -5.61
CA VAL A 106 -17.04 -25.14 -4.39
C VAL A 106 -18.32 -25.42 -3.58
N TYR A 107 -19.27 -24.48 -3.58
CA TYR A 107 -20.48 -24.54 -2.74
C TYR A 107 -21.78 -24.87 -3.49
N ARG A 108 -21.74 -25.13 -4.80
CA ARG A 108 -22.94 -25.48 -5.58
C ARG A 108 -23.57 -26.81 -5.16
N ASP A 109 -22.75 -27.85 -5.01
CA ASP A 109 -23.25 -29.22 -4.80
C ASP A 109 -23.22 -29.64 -3.31
N LYS A 110 -22.68 -28.80 -2.43
CA LYS A 110 -22.60 -29.09 -0.99
C LYS A 110 -23.90 -28.69 -0.31
N THR A 111 -24.55 -29.63 0.38
CA THR A 111 -25.61 -29.29 1.34
C THR A 111 -24.94 -28.62 2.54
N ILE A 112 -25.06 -27.30 2.59
CA ILE A 112 -24.27 -26.49 3.51
C ILE A 112 -24.91 -26.51 4.90
N SER A 113 -24.52 -27.45 5.75
CA SER A 113 -25.01 -27.53 7.14
C SER A 113 -24.33 -26.55 8.11
N ASN A 114 -23.12 -26.06 7.78
CA ASN A 114 -22.28 -25.28 8.70
C ASN A 114 -22.02 -23.82 8.32
N ILE A 115 -22.66 -23.27 7.27
CA ILE A 115 -22.46 -21.85 6.92
C ILE A 115 -23.44 -20.98 7.72
N PRO A 116 -22.99 -19.82 8.23
CA PRO A 116 -23.85 -18.85 8.89
C PRO A 116 -25.12 -18.54 8.10
N ASN A 117 -26.20 -18.25 8.84
CA ASN A 117 -27.50 -17.87 8.30
C ASN A 117 -27.34 -16.81 7.18
N GLY A 118 -28.15 -16.93 6.12
CA GLY A 118 -28.13 -16.01 4.98
C GLY A 118 -28.26 -14.53 5.38
N GLN A 119 -29.00 -14.24 6.44
CA GLN A 119 -29.12 -12.89 6.99
C GLN A 119 -27.79 -12.36 7.54
N THR A 120 -27.01 -13.18 8.25
CA THR A 120 -25.70 -12.80 8.79
C THR A 120 -24.73 -12.46 7.66
N ARG A 121 -24.69 -13.28 6.60
CA ARG A 121 -23.81 -13.01 5.45
C ARG A 121 -24.17 -11.71 4.74
N ARG A 122 -25.47 -11.45 4.54
CA ARG A 122 -25.94 -10.18 3.98
C ARG A 122 -25.49 -9.00 4.83
N ASN A 123 -25.62 -9.09 6.15
CA ASN A 123 -25.19 -8.03 7.05
C ASN A 123 -23.67 -7.81 7.00
N ILE A 124 -22.88 -8.88 6.87
CA ILE A 124 -21.42 -8.78 6.70
C ILE A 124 -21.07 -8.10 5.37
N ALA A 125 -21.66 -8.54 4.26
CA ALA A 125 -21.44 -7.95 2.93
C ALA A 125 -21.84 -6.46 2.88
N LEU A 126 -22.89 -6.08 3.60
CA LEU A 126 -23.27 -4.67 3.69
C LEU A 126 -22.31 -3.87 4.59
N ALA A 127 -21.74 -4.46 5.64
CA ALA A 127 -20.85 -3.77 6.57
C ALA A 127 -19.43 -3.58 6.04
N LEU A 128 -18.91 -4.55 5.26
CA LEU A 128 -17.54 -4.58 4.78
C LEU A 128 -17.12 -3.32 3.98
N PRO A 129 -17.90 -2.78 3.03
CA PRO A 129 -17.54 -1.56 2.32
C PRO A 129 -17.42 -0.34 3.24
N PHE A 130 -18.27 -0.22 4.27
CA PHE A 130 -18.17 0.88 5.24
C PHE A 130 -16.94 0.75 6.12
N ILE A 131 -16.64 -0.48 6.58
CA ILE A 131 -15.41 -0.77 7.33
C ILE A 131 -14.19 -0.43 6.47
N LEU A 132 -14.18 -0.82 5.19
CA LEU A 132 -13.10 -0.49 4.26
C LEU A 132 -12.89 1.01 4.12
N ILE A 133 -13.95 1.79 3.87
CA ILE A 133 -13.86 3.25 3.75
C ILE A 133 -13.28 3.86 5.03
N LEU A 134 -13.74 3.40 6.20
CA LEU A 134 -13.24 3.86 7.48
C LEU A 134 -11.75 3.52 7.69
N LEU A 135 -11.31 2.32 7.31
CA LEU A 135 -9.91 1.92 7.39
C LEU A 135 -9.02 2.69 6.40
N ILE A 136 -9.49 2.94 5.18
CA ILE A 136 -8.76 3.79 4.22
C ILE A 136 -8.65 5.23 4.75
N ALA A 137 -9.74 5.78 5.29
CA ALA A 137 -9.73 7.11 5.92
C ALA A 137 -8.75 7.17 7.09
N ALA A 138 -8.72 6.14 7.93
CA ALA A 138 -7.72 6.05 9.01
C ALA A 138 -6.29 6.09 8.46
N GLY A 139 -5.98 5.31 7.42
CA GLY A 139 -4.64 5.31 6.82
C GLY A 139 -4.26 6.66 6.21
N PHE A 140 -5.20 7.34 5.55
CA PHE A 140 -4.97 8.62 4.89
C PHE A 140 -4.98 9.81 5.85
N SER A 141 -5.48 9.64 7.07
CA SER A 141 -5.50 10.69 8.09
C SER A 141 -4.10 11.23 8.41
N THR A 142 -3.07 10.39 8.27
CA THR A 142 -1.67 10.77 8.49
C THR A 142 -1.14 11.69 7.38
N SER A 143 -1.48 11.40 6.12
CA SER A 143 -1.13 12.26 4.98
C SER A 143 -1.94 13.57 4.99
N ALA A 144 -3.21 13.51 5.39
CA ALA A 144 -4.05 14.70 5.60
C ALA A 144 -3.46 15.63 6.68
N TYR A 145 -2.92 15.07 7.76
CA TYR A 145 -2.21 15.80 8.79
C TYR A 145 -0.89 16.40 8.25
N GLY A 146 -0.10 15.61 7.51
CA GLY A 146 1.11 16.05 6.81
C GLY A 146 0.87 16.90 5.55
N GLN A 147 -0.34 17.44 5.40
CA GLN A 147 -0.78 18.37 4.36
C GLN A 147 -0.55 17.96 2.90
N SER A 148 -0.44 16.67 2.61
CA SER A 148 -0.24 16.19 1.25
C SER A 148 -1.18 15.04 0.92
N PHE A 149 -1.68 15.02 -0.32
CA PHE A 149 -2.37 13.83 -0.81
C PHE A 149 -1.37 12.67 -0.80
N PRO A 150 -1.76 11.46 -0.30
CA PRO A 150 -0.84 10.34 -0.18
C PRO A 150 -0.09 10.10 -1.49
N VAL A 151 1.24 10.04 -1.42
CA VAL A 151 2.09 9.61 -2.55
C VAL A 151 1.72 8.19 -2.97
N GLU A 152 1.99 7.80 -4.21
CA GLU A 152 1.53 6.53 -4.78
C GLU A 152 1.91 5.30 -3.92
N ARG A 153 3.16 5.27 -3.42
CA ARG A 153 3.62 4.23 -2.48
C ARG A 153 2.83 4.15 -1.17
N ALA A 154 2.30 5.27 -0.68
CA ALA A 154 1.46 5.29 0.53
C ALA A 154 0.03 4.79 0.24
N ARG A 155 -0.45 4.91 -1.01
CA ARG A 155 -1.75 4.37 -1.45
C ARG A 155 -1.73 2.86 -1.61
N PHE A 156 -0.56 2.23 -1.74
CA PHE A 156 -0.41 0.78 -1.84
C PHE A 156 -1.18 0.05 -0.73
N PHE A 157 -1.07 0.54 0.51
CA PHE A 157 -1.76 -0.07 1.64
C PHE A 157 -3.29 0.00 1.51
N ALA A 158 -3.83 1.13 1.03
CA ALA A 158 -5.27 1.27 0.76
C ALA A 158 -5.74 0.35 -0.38
N HIS A 159 -4.94 0.19 -1.44
CA HIS A 159 -5.22 -0.78 -2.50
C HIS A 159 -5.25 -2.21 -1.95
N TYR A 160 -4.30 -2.57 -1.07
CA TYR A 160 -4.27 -3.89 -0.45
C TYR A 160 -5.53 -4.18 0.39
N LEU A 161 -5.95 -3.23 1.23
CA LEU A 161 -7.19 -3.35 2.01
C LEU A 161 -8.43 -3.48 1.11
N MET A 162 -8.50 -2.68 0.05
CA MET A 162 -9.59 -2.73 -0.93
C MET A 162 -9.63 -4.09 -1.61
N THR A 163 -8.51 -4.62 -2.09
CA THR A 163 -8.43 -5.94 -2.72
C THR A 163 -8.88 -7.05 -1.78
N ILE A 164 -8.41 -7.06 -0.52
CA ILE A 164 -8.86 -8.06 0.47
C ILE A 164 -10.38 -8.00 0.65
N THR A 165 -10.93 -6.79 0.83
CA THR A 165 -12.36 -6.60 1.02
C THR A 165 -13.16 -7.07 -0.19
N LEU A 166 -12.72 -6.72 -1.41
CA LEU A 166 -13.35 -7.16 -2.64
C LEU A 166 -13.29 -8.68 -2.83
N VAL A 167 -12.20 -9.32 -2.41
CA VAL A 167 -12.08 -10.79 -2.41
C VAL A 167 -13.10 -11.42 -1.46
N PHE A 168 -13.24 -10.89 -0.23
CA PHE A 168 -14.25 -11.37 0.71
C PHE A 168 -15.68 -11.14 0.19
N GLU A 169 -15.98 -9.98 -0.37
CA GLU A 169 -17.25 -9.68 -1.03
C GLU A 169 -17.52 -10.66 -2.17
N GLY A 170 -16.52 -10.94 -3.00
CA GLY A 170 -16.60 -11.94 -4.06
C GLY A 170 -16.95 -13.31 -3.50
N VAL A 171 -16.25 -13.79 -2.47
CA VAL A 171 -16.57 -15.09 -1.84
C VAL A 171 -18.02 -15.11 -1.31
N LEU A 172 -18.46 -14.07 -0.61
CA LEU A 172 -19.83 -13.98 -0.08
C LEU A 172 -20.87 -13.99 -1.20
N LEU A 173 -20.62 -13.25 -2.29
CA LEU A 173 -21.44 -13.23 -3.49
C LEU A 173 -21.52 -14.63 -4.14
N GLY A 174 -20.40 -15.32 -4.29
CA GLY A 174 -20.35 -16.68 -4.84
C GLY A 174 -21.15 -17.70 -4.02
N ILE A 175 -21.01 -17.66 -2.70
CA ILE A 175 -21.80 -18.48 -1.78
C ILE A 175 -23.30 -18.12 -1.86
N TRP A 176 -23.64 -16.85 -2.02
CA TRP A 176 -25.03 -16.44 -2.14
C TRP A 176 -25.66 -16.93 -3.45
N ILE A 177 -24.96 -16.77 -4.57
CA ILE A 177 -25.40 -17.25 -5.88
C ILE A 177 -25.54 -18.78 -5.89
N SER A 178 -24.66 -19.53 -5.21
CA SER A 178 -24.72 -21.00 -5.17
C SER A 178 -25.97 -21.55 -4.50
N GLN A 179 -26.66 -20.73 -3.70
CA GLN A 179 -27.90 -21.12 -3.02
C GLN A 179 -29.17 -20.79 -3.81
N ILE A 180 -29.05 -20.02 -4.90
CA ILE A 180 -30.18 -19.71 -5.77
C ILE A 180 -30.51 -20.96 -6.58
N LYS A 181 -31.66 -21.60 -6.28
CA LYS A 181 -32.14 -22.81 -6.96
C LYS A 181 -32.75 -22.50 -8.34
N TRP A 182 -32.00 -21.83 -9.21
CA TRP A 182 -32.42 -21.64 -10.59
C TRP A 182 -32.05 -22.86 -11.44
N GLY A 183 -33.02 -23.42 -12.18
CA GLY A 183 -32.84 -24.61 -13.00
C GLY A 183 -31.72 -24.48 -14.05
N PHE A 184 -31.44 -23.25 -14.51
CA PHE A 184 -30.34 -22.94 -15.43
C PHE A 184 -28.95 -23.29 -14.86
N PHE A 185 -28.73 -23.01 -13.57
CA PHE A 185 -27.43 -23.22 -12.91
C PHE A 185 -27.10 -24.69 -12.63
N ASN A 186 -28.09 -25.57 -12.76
CA ASN A 186 -27.95 -27.01 -12.52
C ASN A 186 -27.55 -27.80 -13.77
N THR A 187 -27.37 -27.13 -14.92
CA THR A 187 -26.89 -27.78 -16.14
C THR A 187 -25.38 -28.05 -16.07
N VAL A 188 -24.94 -29.14 -16.68
CA VAL A 188 -23.51 -29.53 -16.74
C VAL A 188 -22.69 -28.45 -17.46
N TYR A 189 -23.24 -27.81 -18.48
CA TYR A 189 -22.58 -26.72 -19.21
C TYR A 189 -22.27 -25.50 -18.33
N PHE A 190 -23.14 -25.21 -17.35
CA PHE A 190 -22.91 -24.09 -16.44
C PHE A 190 -21.73 -24.34 -15.48
N ALA A 191 -21.30 -25.59 -15.26
CA ALA A 191 -20.13 -25.88 -14.44
C ALA A 191 -18.81 -25.51 -15.14
N TYR A 192 -18.75 -25.57 -16.48
CA TYR A 192 -17.54 -25.25 -17.24
C TYR A 192 -17.34 -23.75 -17.47
N LEU A 193 -18.43 -22.97 -17.49
CA LEU A 193 -18.38 -21.54 -17.77
C LEU A 193 -17.54 -20.75 -16.73
N PRO A 194 -17.72 -20.92 -15.40
CA PRO A 194 -16.86 -20.31 -14.39
C PRO A 194 -15.38 -20.61 -14.59
N THR A 195 -15.05 -21.86 -14.90
CA THR A 195 -13.67 -22.31 -15.13
C THR A 195 -13.06 -21.63 -16.36
N LEU A 196 -13.82 -21.50 -17.44
CA LEU A 196 -13.39 -20.78 -18.64
C LEU A 196 -13.17 -19.29 -18.36
N ILE A 197 -14.08 -18.64 -17.62
CA ILE A 197 -13.93 -17.24 -17.23
C ILE A 197 -12.68 -17.05 -16.36
N MET A 198 -12.45 -17.91 -15.37
CA MET A 198 -11.24 -17.89 -14.55
C MET A 198 -9.98 -18.04 -15.41
N LEU A 199 -9.97 -18.96 -16.38
CA LEU A 199 -8.84 -19.15 -17.29
C LEU A 199 -8.57 -17.89 -18.12
N MET A 200 -9.61 -17.25 -18.68
CA MET A 200 -9.46 -15.98 -19.40
C MET A 200 -8.93 -14.87 -18.50
N MET A 201 -9.37 -14.83 -17.23
CA MET A 201 -8.96 -13.82 -16.27
C MET A 201 -7.49 -13.95 -15.85
N VAL A 202 -6.87 -15.15 -15.94
CA VAL A 202 -5.42 -15.36 -15.69
C VAL A 202 -4.53 -14.60 -16.68
N VAL A 203 -5.05 -14.27 -17.88
CA VAL A 203 -4.31 -13.48 -18.87
C VAL A 203 -3.96 -12.08 -18.33
N TYR A 204 -4.80 -11.51 -17.46
CA TYR A 204 -4.57 -10.18 -16.88
C TYR A 204 -3.32 -10.09 -16.00
N PRO A 205 -3.17 -10.89 -14.91
CA PRO A 205 -1.96 -10.87 -14.10
C PRO A 205 -0.72 -11.26 -14.91
N PHE A 206 -0.85 -12.14 -15.92
CA PHE A 206 0.25 -12.46 -16.82
C PHE A 206 0.72 -11.25 -17.63
N ARG A 207 -0.21 -10.47 -18.21
CA ARG A 207 0.10 -9.21 -18.89
C ARG A 207 0.75 -8.20 -17.94
N ALA A 208 0.29 -8.11 -16.70
CA ALA A 208 0.89 -7.22 -15.70
C ALA A 208 2.33 -7.65 -15.37
N ALA A 209 2.58 -8.95 -15.18
CA ALA A 209 3.91 -9.49 -14.96
C ALA A 209 4.86 -9.21 -16.13
N LEU A 210 4.40 -9.39 -17.37
CA LEU A 210 5.19 -9.07 -18.56
C LEU A 210 5.58 -7.60 -18.63
N ARG A 211 4.69 -6.67 -18.25
CA ARG A 211 5.02 -5.24 -18.18
C ARG A 211 6.10 -4.94 -17.14
N VAL A 212 6.08 -5.61 -15.99
CA VAL A 212 7.14 -5.47 -14.98
C VAL A 212 8.47 -5.99 -15.52
N ILE A 213 8.45 -7.14 -16.23
CA ILE A 213 9.65 -7.71 -16.85
C ILE A 213 10.24 -6.78 -17.91
N GLN A 214 9.41 -6.06 -18.66
CA GLN A 214 9.87 -5.09 -19.66
C GLN A 214 10.66 -3.92 -19.05
N ASN A 215 10.43 -3.57 -17.79
CA ASN A 215 11.15 -2.50 -17.10
C ASN A 215 12.45 -2.98 -16.43
N ILE A 216 12.76 -4.29 -16.43
CA ILE A 216 13.97 -4.84 -15.80
C ILE A 216 15.27 -4.20 -16.33
N PRO A 217 15.44 -3.98 -17.65
CA PRO A 217 16.67 -3.35 -18.17
C PRO A 217 16.91 -1.96 -17.56
N ASP A 218 15.86 -1.13 -17.47
CA ASP A 218 15.96 0.21 -16.89
C ASP A 218 16.33 0.17 -15.41
N TYR A 219 15.74 -0.76 -14.65
CA TYR A 219 16.09 -0.96 -13.24
C TYR A 219 17.54 -1.42 -13.06
N ARG A 220 18.05 -2.29 -13.94
CA ARG A 220 19.46 -2.73 -13.91
C ARG A 220 20.42 -1.61 -14.28
N ALA A 221 20.11 -0.82 -15.31
CA ALA A 221 20.94 0.33 -15.69
C ALA A 221 21.02 1.34 -14.53
N ARG A 222 19.90 1.58 -13.85
CA ARG A 222 19.85 2.43 -12.68
C ARG A 222 20.65 1.87 -11.50
N GLU A 223 20.53 0.58 -11.21
CA GLU A 223 21.32 -0.11 -10.18
C GLU A 223 22.82 0.08 -10.43
N GLN A 224 23.27 -0.16 -11.66
CA GLN A 224 24.67 0.06 -12.06
C GLN A 224 25.12 1.51 -11.90
N ALA A 225 24.29 2.48 -12.27
CA ALA A 225 24.60 3.89 -12.06
C ALA A 225 24.70 4.26 -10.57
N TRP A 226 23.84 3.66 -9.74
CA TRP A 226 23.89 3.80 -8.28
C TRP A 226 25.17 3.22 -7.68
N ASP A 227 25.53 2.00 -8.07
CA ASP A 227 26.77 1.34 -7.63
C ASP A 227 28.01 2.12 -8.05
N ARG A 228 28.02 2.66 -9.28
CA ARG A 228 29.11 3.51 -9.77
C ARG A 228 29.24 4.80 -8.95
N ARG A 229 28.12 5.47 -8.63
CA ARG A 229 28.12 6.67 -7.77
C ARG A 229 28.59 6.36 -6.35
N ASP A 230 28.17 5.21 -5.80
CA ASP A 230 28.60 4.76 -4.47
C ASP A 230 30.11 4.54 -4.41
N ALA A 231 30.66 3.79 -5.38
CA ALA A 231 32.10 3.58 -5.51
C ALA A 231 32.87 4.90 -5.68
N HIS A 232 32.37 5.81 -6.50
CA HIS A 232 32.95 7.14 -6.71
C HIS A 232 33.01 7.96 -5.40
N ILE A 233 31.95 7.94 -4.59
CA ILE A 233 31.93 8.63 -3.29
C ILE A 233 33.03 8.09 -2.36
N TYR A 234 33.20 6.77 -2.28
CA TYR A 234 34.27 6.16 -1.48
C TYR A 234 35.65 6.58 -1.96
N LYS A 235 35.87 6.60 -3.28
CA LYS A 235 37.15 7.04 -3.87
C LYS A 235 37.44 8.51 -3.55
N LEU A 236 36.48 9.42 -3.72
CA LEU A 236 36.68 10.83 -3.36
C LEU A 236 37.03 10.99 -1.88
N ARG A 237 36.41 10.22 -1.00
CA ARG A 237 36.72 10.19 0.43
C ARG A 237 38.14 9.68 0.69
N GLU A 238 38.59 8.63 0.01
CA GLU A 238 39.96 8.09 0.11
C GLU A 238 41.01 9.10 -0.37
N LEU A 239 40.66 9.95 -1.33
CA LEU A 239 41.46 11.10 -1.75
C LEU A 239 41.46 12.26 -0.74
N GLY A 240 40.81 12.09 0.42
CA GLY A 240 40.73 13.10 1.48
C GLY A 240 39.69 14.20 1.23
N GLN A 241 38.85 14.07 0.20
CA GLN A 241 37.78 15.03 -0.04
C GLN A 241 36.64 14.80 0.96
N THR A 242 36.18 15.88 1.56
CA THR A 242 35.11 15.85 2.58
C THR A 242 33.87 16.64 2.16
N ASP A 243 33.98 17.50 1.14
CA ASP A 243 32.85 18.21 0.55
C ASP A 243 32.65 17.72 -0.88
N LEU A 244 31.79 16.71 -1.03
CA LEU A 244 31.65 15.97 -2.27
C LEU A 244 30.62 16.61 -3.19
N THR A 245 30.97 16.71 -4.47
CA THR A 245 30.01 16.92 -5.55
C THR A 245 29.87 15.61 -6.30
N VAL A 246 28.64 15.17 -6.57
CA VAL A 246 28.37 13.87 -7.23
C VAL A 246 27.29 14.00 -8.31
N PRO A 247 27.14 13.04 -9.23
CA PRO A 247 26.07 13.05 -10.20
C PRO A 247 24.68 12.94 -9.55
N GLN A 248 23.75 13.78 -10.02
CA GLN A 248 22.33 13.69 -9.68
C GLN A 248 21.65 12.63 -10.55
N PHE A 249 20.75 11.87 -9.94
CA PHE A 249 19.84 10.95 -10.64
C PHE A 249 18.41 11.41 -10.46
N ASP A 250 17.58 11.18 -11.47
CA ASP A 250 16.15 11.39 -11.38
C ASP A 250 15.57 10.46 -10.31
N GLY A 251 14.63 10.95 -9.50
CA GLY A 251 13.93 10.10 -8.53
C GLY A 251 13.04 9.06 -9.22
N VAL A 252 13.03 7.82 -8.73
CA VAL A 252 12.07 6.79 -9.18
C VAL A 252 10.80 6.88 -8.35
N ASP A 253 9.64 6.85 -9.00
CA ASP A 253 8.32 6.81 -8.35
C ASP A 253 8.12 7.91 -7.28
N GLY A 254 8.65 9.11 -7.56
CA GLY A 254 8.60 10.24 -6.63
C GLY A 254 9.37 10.02 -5.33
N VAL A 255 10.32 9.08 -5.31
CA VAL A 255 11.33 8.97 -4.26
C VAL A 255 12.40 10.03 -4.52
N LYS A 256 12.65 10.85 -3.51
CA LYS A 256 13.61 11.96 -3.61
C LYS A 256 15.04 11.42 -3.55
N GLU A 257 15.87 11.86 -4.48
CA GLU A 257 17.31 11.56 -4.57
C GLU A 257 18.17 12.66 -3.94
N LEU A 258 19.50 12.50 -4.02
CA LEU A 258 20.44 13.58 -3.72
C LEU A 258 20.10 14.83 -4.55
N ASP A 259 20.23 15.99 -3.92
CA ASP A 259 19.84 17.29 -4.47
C ASP A 259 21.06 18.22 -4.62
N THR A 260 20.88 19.31 -5.35
CA THR A 260 21.85 20.40 -5.52
C THR A 260 22.13 21.16 -4.22
N TYR A 261 21.13 21.25 -3.34
CA TYR A 261 21.29 21.90 -2.05
C TYR A 261 21.92 20.96 -1.02
N GLN A 262 23.14 21.27 -0.59
CA GLN A 262 23.88 20.52 0.44
C GLN A 262 23.11 20.34 1.75
N THR A 263 22.26 21.31 2.10
CA THR A 263 21.44 21.28 3.33
C THR A 263 20.17 20.46 3.18
N HIS A 264 19.87 19.94 1.99
CA HIS A 264 18.73 19.06 1.76
C HIS A 264 18.85 17.80 2.62
N TRP A 265 17.74 17.31 3.18
CA TRP A 265 17.78 16.27 4.21
C TRP A 265 18.39 14.95 3.70
N VAL A 266 18.13 14.57 2.44
CA VAL A 266 18.72 13.37 1.81
C VAL A 266 20.24 13.49 1.77
N ASN A 267 20.76 14.66 1.39
CA ASN A 267 22.19 14.93 1.31
C ASN A 267 22.86 14.89 2.68
N ARG A 268 22.22 15.47 3.71
CA ARG A 268 22.74 15.41 5.09
C ARG A 268 22.78 13.97 5.60
N CYS A 269 21.75 13.18 5.31
CA CYS A 269 21.72 11.76 5.66
C CYS A 269 22.84 10.98 4.94
N ALA A 270 23.02 11.21 3.64
CA ALA A 270 24.08 10.59 2.85
C ALA A 270 25.48 11.02 3.35
N ALA A 271 25.72 12.32 3.56
CA ALA A 271 26.99 12.83 4.08
C ALA A 271 27.36 12.18 5.42
N LYS A 272 26.38 12.05 6.33
CA LYS A 272 26.57 11.34 7.60
C LYS A 272 26.87 9.85 7.41
N TYR A 273 26.19 9.18 6.48
CA TYR A 273 26.42 7.77 6.16
C TYR A 273 27.84 7.52 5.63
N TYR A 274 28.28 8.33 4.67
CA TYR A 274 29.61 8.23 4.07
C TYR A 274 30.74 8.83 4.93
N GLN A 275 30.39 9.49 6.04
CA GLN A 275 31.31 10.15 6.97
C GLN A 275 32.11 11.30 6.32
N VAL A 276 31.42 12.11 5.52
CA VAL A 276 31.97 13.31 4.88
C VAL A 276 31.26 14.56 5.41
N ASN A 277 31.91 15.72 5.30
CA ASN A 277 31.32 16.99 5.74
C ASN A 277 30.05 17.30 4.96
N SER A 278 30.07 17.03 3.64
CA SER A 278 28.94 17.31 2.80
C SER A 278 28.87 16.57 1.49
N ILE A 279 27.65 16.48 0.95
CA ILE A 279 27.37 15.95 -0.38
C ILE A 279 26.39 16.91 -1.06
N ARG A 280 26.66 17.25 -2.31
CA ARG A 280 25.69 17.88 -3.21
C ARG A 280 25.69 17.16 -4.55
N ALA A 281 24.52 17.06 -5.17
CA ALA A 281 24.37 16.46 -6.48
C ALA A 281 24.29 17.53 -7.56
N ILE A 282 24.99 17.34 -8.67
CA ILE A 282 24.87 18.21 -9.84
C ILE A 282 24.11 17.49 -10.95
N PRO A 283 23.18 18.18 -11.64
CA PRO A 283 22.51 17.59 -12.80
C PRO A 283 23.55 17.35 -13.90
N ILE A 284 23.52 16.14 -14.46
CA ILE A 284 24.34 15.74 -15.60
C ILE A 284 23.38 15.27 -16.70
N HIS A 285 23.53 15.82 -17.90
CA HIS A 285 22.58 15.62 -18.99
C HIS A 285 23.17 14.71 -20.07
N GLY A 286 22.83 13.42 -19.99
CA GLY A 286 23.22 12.42 -20.97
C GLY A 286 24.39 11.55 -20.51
N GLU A 287 24.59 10.44 -21.23
CA GLU A 287 25.62 9.44 -20.90
C GLU A 287 27.03 9.98 -21.16
N GLU A 288 27.23 10.78 -22.22
CA GLU A 288 28.54 11.34 -22.55
C GLU A 288 29.06 12.29 -21.45
N ASP A 289 28.21 13.20 -20.95
CA ASP A 289 28.57 14.10 -19.86
C ASP A 289 28.82 13.33 -18.55
N MET A 290 28.09 12.23 -18.33
CA MET A 290 28.27 11.38 -17.16
C MET A 290 29.59 10.63 -17.21
N GLU A 291 29.95 10.06 -18.35
CA GLU A 291 31.25 9.42 -18.56
C GLU A 291 32.38 10.46 -18.49
N ALA A 292 32.21 11.65 -19.07
CA ALA A 292 33.20 12.73 -18.96
C ALA A 292 33.44 13.15 -17.50
N TYR A 293 32.38 13.21 -16.70
CA TYR A 293 32.46 13.48 -15.27
C TYR A 293 33.29 12.41 -14.54
N TYR A 294 33.00 11.12 -14.75
CA TYR A 294 33.73 10.04 -14.09
C TYR A 294 35.20 9.97 -14.53
N ASN A 295 35.47 10.13 -15.83
CA ASN A 295 36.82 10.18 -16.38
C ASN A 295 37.66 11.32 -15.78
N TYR A 296 37.07 12.49 -15.50
CA TYR A 296 37.76 13.61 -14.86
C TYR A 296 38.31 13.25 -13.46
N TYR A 297 37.61 12.38 -12.72
CA TYR A 297 38.05 11.87 -11.42
C TYR A 297 38.78 10.51 -11.52
N GLY A 298 39.09 10.06 -12.74
CA GLY A 298 39.85 8.85 -13.05
C GLY A 298 39.11 7.55 -12.76
N ASP A 299 37.78 7.54 -12.87
CA ASP A 299 36.91 6.36 -12.78
C ASP A 299 36.62 5.74 -14.16
#